data_AF-A0A448MSZ9-F1
#
_entry.id   AF-A0A448MSZ9-F1
#
_cell.length_a   1.000
_cell.length_b   1.000
_cell.length_c   1.000
_cell.angle_alpha   90.00
_cell.angle_beta   90.00
_cell.angle_gamma   90.00
#
_symmetry.space_group_name_H-M   'P 1'
#
loop_
_entity.id
_entity.type
_entity.pdbx_description
1 polymer ?
#
loop_
_entity_poly.entity_id
_entity_poly.type
_entity_poly.pdbx_seq_one_letter_code
_entity_poly.pdbx_strand_id
1 'polypeptide(L)' 'MTYIVGLTGGIGSGKSTIANLFAELGVPIVDADIVAREVVAKGTPLLEQIAKHLVSLFY' A
#
# COMPACT_ATOMS: atom_id res chain seq x y z
N MET A 1 20.29 7.80 -9.01
CA MET A 1 18.85 8.09 -9.16
C MET A 1 18.17 6.78 -9.56
N THR A 2 17.10 6.37 -8.88
CA THR A 2 16.36 5.13 -9.21
C THR A 2 15.22 5.45 -10.17
N TYR A 3 15.02 4.63 -11.19
CA TYR A 3 13.88 4.74 -12.10
C TYR A 3 12.65 4.04 -11.50
N ILE A 4 11.50 4.71 -11.45
CA ILE A 4 10.28 4.20 -10.81
C ILE A 4 9.20 4.00 -11.87
N VAL A 5 8.59 2.81 -11.87
CA VAL A 5 7.49 2.44 -12.77
C VAL A 5 6.24 2.15 -11.93
N GLY A 6 5.15 2.85 -12.22
CA GLY A 6 3.85 2.59 -11.59
C GLY A 6 3.10 1.47 -12.31
N LEU A 7 2.81 0.39 -11.59
CA LEU A 7 1.95 -0.70 -12.09
C LEU A 7 0.51 -0.52 -11.57
N THR A 8 -0.43 -0.31 -12.48
CA THR A 8 -1.85 -0.10 -12.16
C THR A 8 -2.75 -0.91 -13.10
N GLY A 9 -4.05 -0.92 -12.83
CA GLY A 9 -5.05 -1.74 -13.52
C GLY A 9 -6.27 -2.04 -12.66
N GLY A 10 -7.40 -2.34 -13.31
CA GLY A 10 -8.67 -2.64 -12.63
C GLY A 10 -8.64 -3.92 -11.79
N ILE A 11 -9.72 -4.16 -11.04
CA ILE A 11 -9.90 -5.41 -10.29
C ILE A 11 -9.91 -6.59 -11.28
N GLY A 12 -9.20 -7.67 -10.96
CA GLY A 12 -9.12 -8.86 -11.82
C GLY A 12 -8.21 -8.72 -13.06
N SER A 13 -7.52 -7.59 -13.26
CA SER A 13 -6.69 -7.37 -14.45
C SER A 13 -5.32 -8.09 -14.44
N GLY A 14 -5.04 -8.92 -13.44
CA GLY A 14 -3.77 -9.66 -13.35
C GLY A 14 -2.55 -8.83 -12.92
N LYS A 15 -2.72 -7.66 -12.29
CA LYS A 15 -1.59 -6.82 -11.80
C LYS A 15 -0.59 -7.62 -10.97
N SER A 16 -1.06 -8.41 -10.02
CA SER A 16 -0.19 -9.22 -9.14
C SER A 16 0.62 -10.24 -9.95
N THR A 17 0.06 -10.80 -11.03
CA THR A 17 0.79 -11.67 -11.95
C THR A 17 1.95 -10.92 -12.62
N ILE A 18 1.69 -9.72 -13.15
CA ILE A 18 2.72 -8.90 -13.79
C ILE A 18 3.78 -8.44 -12.76
N ALA A 19 3.37 -8.06 -11.56
CA ALA A 19 4.28 -7.68 -10.47
C ALA A 19 5.23 -8.84 -10.12
N ASN A 20 4.72 -10.07 -10.04
CA ASN A 20 5.53 -11.25 -9.75
C ASN A 20 6.52 -11.54 -10.90
N LEU A 21 6.11 -11.38 -12.16
CA LEU A 21 7.03 -11.54 -13.30
C LEU A 21 8.17 -10.50 -13.25
N PHE A 22 7.89 -9.26 -12.86
CA PHE A 22 8.95 -8.28 -12.63
C PHE A 22 9.86 -8.68 -11.46
N ALA A 23 9.31 -9.21 -10.38
CA ALA A 23 10.08 -9.72 -9.24
C ALA A 23 11.01 -10.88 -9.62
N GLU A 24 10.54 -11.82 -10.46
CA GLU A 24 11.34 -12.92 -11.01
C GLU A 24 12.52 -12.43 -11.85
N LEU A 25 12.38 -11.27 -12.50
CA LEU A 25 13.47 -10.59 -13.22
C LEU A 25 14.40 -9.78 -12.30
N GLY A 26 14.20 -9.84 -10.98
CA GLY A 26 15.01 -9.14 -9.99
C GLY A 26 14.61 -7.67 -9.78
N VAL A 27 13.45 -7.23 -10.26
CA VAL A 27 12.95 -5.87 -10.03
C VAL A 27 12.34 -5.79 -8.62
N PRO A 28 12.82 -4.87 -7.75
CA PRO A 28 12.21 -4.67 -6.44
C PRO A 28 10.77 -4.19 -6.59
N ILE A 29 9.84 -4.82 -5.87
CA ILE A 29 8.42 -4.46 -5.85
C ILE A 29 8.11 -3.68 -4.59
N VAL A 30 7.44 -2.53 -4.75
CA VAL A 30 6.84 -1.77 -3.66
C VAL A 30 5.33 -1.88 -3.81
N ASP A 31 4.69 -2.63 -2.92
CA ASP A 31 3.25 -2.83 -2.94
C ASP A 31 2.54 -1.78 -2.07
N ALA A 32 1.70 -0.96 -2.70
CA ALA A 32 0.98 0.11 -2.02
C ALA A 32 -0.04 -0.42 -1.00
N ASP A 33 -0.67 -1.57 -1.24
CA ASP A 33 -1.66 -2.15 -0.32
C ASP A 33 -0.98 -2.67 0.95
N ILE A 34 0.24 -3.21 0.83
CA ILE A 34 1.05 -3.62 1.99
C ILE A 34 1.43 -2.40 2.82
N VAL A 35 2.02 -1.38 2.18
CA VAL A 35 2.46 -0.16 2.87
C VAL A 35 1.27 0.53 3.55
N ALA A 36 0.12 0.61 2.88
CA ALA A 36 -1.10 1.19 3.45
C ALA A 36 -1.56 0.48 4.74
N ARG A 37 -1.40 -0.85 4.82
CA ARG A 37 -1.71 -1.63 6.03
C ARG A 37 -0.68 -1.42 7.14
N GLU A 38 0.60 -1.33 6.78
CA GLU A 38 1.69 -1.16 7.74
C GLU A 38 1.62 0.20 8.45
N VAL A 39 1.34 1.28 7.72
CA VAL A 39 1.28 2.62 8.32
C VAL A 39 0.13 2.77 9.32
N VAL A 40 -0.93 1.97 9.21
CA VAL A 40 -2.06 1.92 10.15
C VAL A 40 -2.06 0.68 11.04
N ALA A 41 -0.93 -0.02 11.16
CA ALA A 41 -0.83 -1.17 12.05
C ALA A 41 -1.12 -0.78 13.52
N LYS A 42 -1.49 -1.76 14.35
CA LYS A 42 -1.76 -1.52 15.77
C LYS A 42 -0.52 -0.90 16.44
N GLY A 43 -0.75 0.18 17.19
CA GLY A 43 0.31 0.92 17.88
C GLY A 43 1.00 1.98 17.03
N THR A 44 0.63 2.18 15.76
CA THR A 44 1.17 3.31 14.99
C THR A 44 0.50 4.63 15.37
N PRO A 45 1.24 5.75 15.35
CA PRO A 45 0.66 7.08 15.60
C PRO A 45 -0.43 7.45 14.61
N LEU A 46 -0.32 6.99 13.36
CA LEU A 46 -1.30 7.28 12.31
C LEU A 46 -2.65 6.64 12.62
N LEU A 47 -2.68 5.39 13.11
CA LEU A 47 -3.93 4.74 13.50
C LEU A 47 -4.61 5.49 14.65
N GLU A 48 -3.83 5.97 15.63
CA GLU A 48 -4.35 6.76 16.75
C GLU A 48 -4.96 8.10 16.28
N GLN A 49 -4.29 8.78 15.33
CA GLN A 49 -4.79 10.03 14.75
C GLN A 49 -6.10 9.82 14.00
N ILE A 50 -6.19 8.75 13.19
CA ILE A 50 -7.43 8.39 12.48
C ILE A 50 -8.56 8.13 13.48
N ALA A 51 -8.30 7.34 14.53
CA ALA A 51 -9.30 7.04 15.55
C ALA A 51 -9.78 8.30 16.28
N LYS A 52 -8.87 9.19 16.69
CA LYS A 52 -9.21 10.46 17.34
C LYS A 52 -10.08 11.34 16.44
N HIS A 53 -9.70 11.49 15.17
CA HIS A 53 -10.45 12.31 14.23
C HIS A 53 -11.86 11.76 14.02
N LEU A 54 -11.99 10.44 13.79
CA LEU A 54 -13.30 9.83 13.59
C LEU A 54 -14.19 9.92 14.84
N VAL A 55 -13.65 9.77 16.05
CA VAL A 55 -14.42 9.90 17.30
C VAL A 55 -14.90 11.34 17.53
N SER A 56 -14.09 12.35 17.19
CA SER A 56 -14.47 13.77 17.32
C SER A 56 -15.65 14.19 16.45
N LEU A 57 -16.01 13.40 15.43
CA LEU A 57 -17.17 13.66 14.58
C LEU A 57 -18.50 13.25 15.24
N PHE A 58 -18.45 12.54 16.37
CA PHE A 58 -19.63 12.01 17.05
C PHE A 58 -19.96 12.73 18.38
N TYR A 59 -19.25 13.81 18.71
CA TYR A 59 -19.46 14.67 19.90
C TYR A 59 -19.62 16.13 19.46
#